data_AF-A0A815RU17-F1
#
_entry.id   AF-A0A815RU17-F1
#
_cell.length_a   1.000
_cell.length_b   1.000
_cell.length_c   1.000
_cell.angle_alpha   90.00
_cell.angle_beta   90.00
_cell.angle_gamma   90.00
#
_symmetry.space_group_name_H-M   'P 1'
#
loop_
_entity.id
_entity.type
_entity.pdbx_description
1 polymer ?
#
loop_
_entity_poly.entity_id
_entity_poly.type
_entity_poly.pdbx_seq_one_letter_code
_entity_poly.pdbx_strand_id
1 'polypeptide(L)'
;MSTLPQFDTIKNSLYRTRNEKYPPLPNFIDDVKLEGSWRLTLNNEDFLVIDNSSPRYLCFGTTDSLKLLCDSEHIFMDGTFKSCPSPFAQIKTKARTYPYSTSFVLALK
;
A
#
# COMPACT_ATOMS: atom_id res chain seq x y z
N MET A 1 32.86 24.91 -18.63
CA MET A 1 31.94 25.28 -17.54
C MET A 1 30.77 24.31 -17.59
N SER A 2 30.57 23.47 -16.57
CA SER A 2 29.43 22.55 -16.53
C SER A 2 28.14 23.35 -16.35
N THR A 3 27.19 23.18 -17.26
CA THR A 3 25.86 23.77 -17.16
C THR A 3 25.04 22.95 -16.17
N LEU A 4 24.37 23.62 -15.23
CA LEU A 4 23.44 22.96 -14.31
C LEU A 4 22.25 22.41 -15.11
N PRO A 5 21.86 21.13 -14.91
CA PRO A 5 20.70 20.57 -15.60
C PRO A 5 19.40 21.28 -15.17
N GLN A 6 18.44 21.35 -16.08
CA GLN A 6 17.11 21.89 -15.82
C GLN A 6 16.39 21.07 -14.73
N PHE A 7 15.56 21.73 -13.94
CA PHE A 7 14.78 21.13 -12.86
C PHE A 7 14.00 19.87 -13.31
N ASP A 8 13.34 19.91 -14.46
CA ASP A 8 12.59 18.78 -15.01
C ASP A 8 13.48 17.57 -15.32
N THR A 9 14.71 17.81 -15.79
CA THR A 9 15.69 16.76 -16.06
C THR A 9 16.11 16.06 -14.77
N ILE A 10 16.37 16.83 -13.71
CA ILE A 10 16.70 16.28 -12.38
C ILE A 10 15.51 15.50 -11.82
N LYS A 11 14.31 16.08 -11.90
CA LYS A 11 13.05 15.46 -11.45
C LYS A 11 12.82 14.13 -12.16
N ASN A 12 12.88 14.10 -13.49
CA ASN A 12 12.66 12.89 -14.29
C ASN A 12 13.73 11.82 -14.03
N SER A 13 14.98 12.23 -13.83
CA SER A 13 16.05 11.32 -13.43
C SER A 13 15.76 10.66 -12.08
N LEU A 14 15.36 11.45 -11.07
CA LEU A 14 14.95 10.93 -9.76
C LEU A 14 13.78 9.96 -9.86
N TYR A 15 12.75 10.29 -10.65
CA TYR A 15 11.61 9.38 -10.88
C TYR A 15 12.05 8.07 -11.53
N ARG A 16 12.93 8.10 -12.53
CA ARG A 16 13.45 6.91 -13.21
C ARG A 16 14.25 6.01 -12.25
N THR A 17 15.23 6.56 -11.55
CA THR A 17 16.03 5.81 -10.56
C THR A 17 15.16 5.25 -9.44
N ARG A 18 14.10 5.97 -9.05
CA ARG A 18 13.12 5.43 -8.09
C ARG A 18 12.33 4.27 -8.70
N ASN A 19 11.84 4.41 -9.92
CA ASN A 19 11.01 3.41 -10.59
C ASN A 19 11.78 2.11 -10.90
N GLU A 20 13.08 2.20 -11.17
CA GLU A 20 13.97 1.02 -11.36
C GLU A 20 14.00 0.08 -10.15
N LYS A 21 13.67 0.57 -8.95
CA LYS A 21 13.62 -0.25 -7.72
C LYS A 21 12.31 -1.01 -7.55
N TYR A 22 11.27 -0.68 -8.30
CA TYR A 22 9.96 -1.31 -8.18
C TYR A 22 9.74 -2.29 -9.35
N PRO A 23 9.09 -3.44 -9.10
CA PRO A 23 8.66 -4.31 -10.17
C PRO A 23 7.62 -3.60 -11.07
N PRO A 24 7.50 -3.99 -12.34
CA PRO A 24 6.45 -3.48 -13.20
C PRO A 24 5.07 -3.79 -12.61
N LEU A 25 4.08 -2.93 -12.93
CA LEU A 25 2.71 -3.17 -12.50
C LEU A 25 2.19 -4.49 -13.10
N PRO A 26 1.56 -5.34 -12.29
CA PRO A 26 1.00 -6.59 -12.76
C PRO A 26 -0.20 -6.34 -13.69
N ASN A 27 -0.31 -7.14 -14.74
CA ASN A 27 -1.43 -7.06 -15.68
C ASN A 27 -2.65 -7.80 -15.12
N PHE A 28 -2.42 -8.95 -14.47
CA PHE A 28 -3.47 -9.77 -13.88
C PHE A 28 -3.37 -9.80 -12.35
N ILE A 29 -4.52 -9.99 -11.70
CA ILE A 29 -4.60 -10.00 -10.24
C ILE A 29 -3.83 -11.17 -9.61
N ASP A 30 -3.73 -12.27 -10.33
CA ASP A 30 -3.01 -13.49 -9.93
C ASP A 30 -1.49 -13.33 -10.04
N ASP A 31 -1.02 -12.34 -10.81
CA ASP A 31 0.40 -12.00 -10.91
C ASP A 31 0.90 -11.23 -9.68
N VAL A 32 -0.02 -10.72 -8.84
CA VAL A 32 0.33 -9.96 -7.64
C VAL A 32 0.93 -10.92 -6.60
N LYS A 33 2.25 -10.97 -6.55
CA LYS A 33 3.03 -11.70 -5.53
C LYS A 33 3.72 -10.73 -4.60
N LEU A 34 3.36 -10.75 -3.33
CA LEU A 34 3.98 -9.94 -2.29
C LEU A 34 4.92 -10.82 -1.50
N GLU A 35 6.23 -10.67 -1.71
CA GLU A 35 7.28 -11.48 -1.06
C GLU A 35 8.37 -10.58 -0.47
N GLY A 36 9.13 -11.10 0.50
CA GLY A 36 10.25 -10.39 1.11
C GLY A 36 9.85 -9.05 1.74
N SER A 37 10.56 -7.97 1.39
CA SER A 37 10.34 -6.63 1.94
C SER A 37 8.95 -6.06 1.65
N TRP A 38 8.22 -6.59 0.66
CA TRP A 38 6.86 -6.12 0.33
C TRP A 38 5.79 -6.64 1.30
N ARG A 39 6.11 -7.64 2.14
CA ARG A 39 5.24 -8.14 3.22
C ARG A 39 5.52 -7.48 4.57
N LEU A 40 6.64 -6.75 4.69
CA LEU A 40 7.17 -6.25 5.95
C LEU A 40 7.04 -4.72 6.08
N THR A 41 7.01 -4.23 7.32
CA THR A 41 7.22 -2.82 7.63
C THR A 41 8.70 -2.45 7.49
N LEU A 42 9.02 -1.16 7.57
CA LEU A 42 10.41 -0.69 7.62
C LEU A 42 11.20 -1.21 8.84
N ASN A 43 10.48 -1.67 9.87
CA ASN A 43 11.04 -2.25 11.09
C ASN A 43 11.08 -3.79 11.03
N ASN A 44 10.88 -4.39 9.85
CA ASN A 44 10.80 -5.84 9.64
C ASN A 44 9.66 -6.55 10.39
N GLU A 45 8.56 -5.86 10.68
CA GLU A 45 7.36 -6.48 11.23
C GLU A 45 6.42 -6.93 10.11
N ASP A 46 5.70 -8.04 10.29
CA ASP A 46 4.70 -8.48 9.32
C ASP A 46 3.61 -7.42 9.16
N PHE A 47 3.41 -6.99 7.91
CA PHE A 47 2.43 -5.98 7.54
C PHE A 47 1.31 -6.55 6.67
N LEU A 48 1.56 -7.61 5.90
CA LEU A 48 0.53 -8.29 5.12
C LEU A 48 -0.17 -9.35 5.98
N VAL A 49 -1.36 -9.01 6.46
CA VAL A 49 -2.15 -9.81 7.41
C VAL A 49 -2.95 -10.90 6.69
N ILE A 50 -3.60 -10.54 5.58
CA ILE A 50 -4.41 -11.47 4.79
C ILE A 50 -4.04 -11.34 3.32
N ASP A 51 -3.84 -12.49 2.69
CA ASP A 51 -3.53 -12.65 1.28
C ASP A 51 -4.47 -13.74 0.72
N ASN A 52 -5.71 -13.35 0.40
CA ASN A 52 -6.69 -14.30 -0.13
C ASN A 52 -6.63 -14.35 -1.66
N SER A 53 -6.75 -15.54 -2.23
CA SER A 53 -6.69 -15.77 -3.67
C SER A 53 -8.07 -15.78 -4.34
N SER A 54 -9.14 -16.13 -3.62
CA SER A 54 -10.50 -16.19 -4.19
C SER A 54 -11.59 -15.92 -3.15
N PRO A 55 -12.33 -14.79 -3.21
CA PRO A 55 -12.06 -13.63 -4.07
C PRO A 55 -10.71 -12.97 -3.70
N ARG A 56 -9.99 -12.40 -4.67
CA ARG A 56 -8.71 -11.76 -4.37
C ARG A 56 -8.90 -10.51 -3.52
N TYR A 57 -8.39 -10.55 -2.30
CA TYR A 57 -8.25 -9.37 -1.45
C TYR A 57 -6.98 -9.44 -0.61
N LEU A 58 -6.44 -8.26 -0.33
CA LEU A 58 -5.24 -8.08 0.50
C LEU A 58 -5.57 -7.19 1.68
N CYS A 59 -5.08 -7.57 2.84
CA CYS A 59 -5.29 -6.86 4.08
C CYS A 59 -3.94 -6.50 4.70
N PHE A 60 -3.68 -5.22 4.86
CA PHE A 60 -2.45 -4.71 5.44
C PHE A 60 -2.70 -4.04 6.78
N GLY A 61 -1.87 -4.37 7.76
CA GLY A 61 -1.92 -3.84 9.11
C GLY A 61 -0.82 -4.46 9.98
N THR A 62 -0.47 -3.77 11.05
CA THR A 62 0.36 -4.33 12.12
C THR A 62 -0.51 -5.00 13.18
N THR A 63 0.07 -5.86 14.02
CA THR A 63 -0.61 -6.45 15.17
C THR A 63 -1.30 -5.41 16.05
N ASP A 64 -0.66 -4.27 16.29
CA ASP A 64 -1.23 -3.19 17.11
C ASP A 64 -2.41 -2.51 16.40
N SER A 65 -2.34 -2.33 15.08
CA SER A 65 -3.45 -1.80 14.31
C SER A 65 -4.69 -2.70 14.37
N LEU A 66 -4.48 -4.02 14.40
CA LEU A 66 -5.54 -5.01 14.48
C LEU A 66 -6.14 -5.07 15.89
N LYS A 67 -5.32 -5.03 16.94
CA LYS A 67 -5.80 -4.93 18.33
C LYS A 67 -6.67 -3.70 18.51
N LEU A 68 -6.19 -2.53 18.06
CA LEU A 68 -6.97 -1.31 18.07
C LEU A 68 -8.28 -1.44 17.29
N LEU A 69 -8.28 -2.16 16.16
CA LEU A 69 -9.50 -2.43 15.40
C LEU A 69 -10.50 -3.29 16.18
N CYS A 70 -10.04 -4.34 16.85
CA CYS A 70 -10.87 -5.21 17.68
C CYS A 70 -11.42 -4.48 18.92
N ASP A 71 -10.64 -3.57 19.49
CA ASP A 71 -11.02 -2.79 20.68
C ASP A 71 -11.90 -1.57 20.33
N SER A 72 -12.09 -1.28 19.04
CA SER A 72 -12.89 -0.14 18.58
C SER A 72 -14.39 -0.44 18.64
N GLU A 73 -15.16 0.40 19.33
CA GLU A 73 -16.63 0.35 19.29
C GLU A 73 -17.19 0.77 17.92
N HIS A 74 -16.51 1.69 17.24
CA HIS A 74 -16.91 2.20 15.94
C HIS A 74 -15.77 2.17 14.94
N ILE A 75 -16.04 1.66 13.74
CA ILE A 75 -15.08 1.56 12.65
C ILE A 75 -15.57 2.40 11.47
N PHE A 76 -14.79 3.42 11.12
CA PHE A 76 -15.02 4.23 9.93
C PHE A 76 -14.05 3.81 8.83
N MET A 77 -14.59 3.39 7.69
CA MET A 77 -13.82 3.03 6.51
C MET A 77 -14.25 3.91 5.35
N ASP A 78 -13.28 4.58 4.72
CA ASP A 78 -13.52 5.32 3.48
C ASP A 78 -12.97 4.52 2.28
N GLY A 79 -13.72 4.53 1.19
CA GLY A 79 -13.44 3.80 -0.03
C GLY A 79 -12.80 4.71 -1.07
N THR A 80 -11.50 4.54 -1.34
CA THR A 80 -10.79 5.29 -2.36
C THR A 80 -10.70 4.49 -3.66
N PHE A 81 -11.60 4.75 -4.60
CA PHE A 81 -11.61 4.09 -5.91
C PHE A 81 -10.61 4.70 -6.90
N LYS A 82 -10.48 6.04 -6.93
CA LYS A 82 -9.64 6.77 -7.91
C LYS A 82 -8.15 6.44 -7.82
N SER A 83 -7.68 6.05 -6.64
CA SER A 83 -6.26 5.82 -6.35
C SER A 83 -5.89 4.34 -6.37
N CYS A 84 -6.85 3.46 -6.68
CA CYS A 84 -6.61 2.02 -6.65
C CYS A 84 -5.79 1.61 -7.88
N PRO A 85 -4.61 1.00 -7.71
CA PRO A 85 -3.83 0.51 -8.84
C PRO A 85 -4.53 -0.71 -9.45
N SER A 86 -4.70 -0.68 -10.77
CA SER A 86 -5.01 -1.88 -11.54
C SER A 86 -3.98 -2.96 -11.19
N PRO A 87 -4.38 -4.21 -10.90
CA PRO A 87 -5.67 -4.84 -11.24
C PRO A 87 -6.73 -4.89 -10.12
N PHE A 88 -6.56 -4.15 -9.02
CA PHE A 88 -7.56 -4.03 -7.94
C PHE A 88 -8.64 -3.00 -8.28
N ALA A 89 -9.84 -3.16 -7.71
CA ALA A 89 -10.99 -2.29 -7.97
C ALA A 89 -11.17 -1.20 -6.91
N GLN A 90 -10.78 -1.48 -5.66
CA GLN A 90 -10.96 -0.54 -4.57
C GLN A 90 -9.84 -0.68 -3.53
N ILE A 91 -9.40 0.46 -2.99
CA ILE A 91 -8.66 0.52 -1.73
C ILE A 91 -9.61 1.07 -0.66
N LYS A 92 -9.74 0.37 0.47
CA LYS A 92 -10.38 0.89 1.67
C LYS A 92 -9.31 1.23 2.67
N THR A 93 -9.28 2.47 3.12
CA THR A 93 -8.31 2.95 4.11
C THR A 93 -9.03 3.29 5.40
N LYS A 94 -8.56 2.74 6.52
CA LYS A 94 -8.96 3.20 7.86
C LYS A 94 -8.18 4.47 8.18
N ALA A 95 -8.88 5.58 8.37
CA ALA A 95 -8.22 6.86 8.64
C ALA A 95 -8.17 7.23 10.13
N ARG A 96 -8.99 6.60 11.00
CA ARG A 96 -9.11 7.08 12.39
C ARG A 96 -9.69 6.05 13.37
N THR A 97 -9.01 5.85 14.48
CA THR A 97 -9.61 5.40 15.75
C THR A 97 -9.36 6.55 16.72
N TYR A 98 -10.34 7.18 17.36
CA TYR A 98 -10.00 8.15 18.41
C TYR A 98 -9.45 7.37 19.62
N PRO A 99 -8.30 7.73 20.24
CA PRO A 99 -7.40 8.87 20.00
C PRO A 99 -6.14 8.58 19.13
N TYR A 100 -6.03 7.43 18.46
CA TYR A 100 -4.85 6.99 17.70
C TYR A 100 -5.04 6.94 16.17
N SER A 101 -4.13 7.56 15.42
CA SER A 101 -4.09 7.42 13.95
C SER A 101 -3.34 6.13 13.58
N THR A 102 -4.07 5.08 13.22
CA THR A 102 -3.49 3.88 12.64
C THR A 102 -4.16 3.58 11.30
N SER A 103 -3.35 3.50 10.26
CA SER A 103 -3.80 3.25 8.90
C SER A 103 -3.84 1.75 8.61
N PHE A 104 -5.02 1.27 8.21
CA PHE A 104 -5.25 -0.09 7.74
C PHE A 104 -5.70 -0.01 6.29
N VAL A 105 -5.19 -0.90 5.43
CA VAL A 105 -5.47 -0.86 3.99
C VAL A 105 -6.01 -2.21 3.55
N LEU A 106 -7.23 -2.21 3.02
CA LEU A 106 -7.85 -3.37 2.40
C LEU A 106 -7.97 -3.12 0.90
N ALA A 107 -7.26 -3.91 0.10
CA ALA A 107 -7.41 -3.89 -1.35
C ALA A 107 -8.38 -5.00 -1.76
N LEU A 108 -9.45 -4.61 -2.46
CA LEU A 108 -10.51 -5.51 -2.94
C LEU A 108 -10.53 -5.51 -4.46
N LYS A 109 -10.83 -6.67 -5.04
CA LYS A 109 -11.26 -6.81 -6.43
C LYS A 109 -12.77 -6.93 -6.52
#